data_AF-A0A504YB22-F1
#
_entry.id   AF-A0A504YB22-F1
#
_cell.length_a   1.000
_cell.length_b   1.000
_cell.length_c   1.000
_cell.angle_alpha   90.00
_cell.angle_beta   90.00
_cell.angle_gamma   90.00
#
_symmetry.space_group_name_H-M   'P 1'
#
loop_
_entity.id
_entity.type
_entity.pdbx_description
1 polymer ?
#
loop_
_entity_poly.entity_id
_entity_poly.type
_entity_poly.pdbx_seq_one_letter_code
_entity_poly.pdbx_strand_id
1 'polypeptide(L)'
;MDSFLSHLLQYMISLLIVHVLFANGQNSTIQSALIVVPPLFDEIQVLTMADVLRRAEIQVTLAAMTKSSSTWEISGQHRLSIVADGQLPTTTEPMMDMIIIPSGFQTYDYMINHSAFGQLLKSYAASQKYVAAMGTGVGVLSVFGIYAGSQVTAHPSVESTLSPNYRILKQDIVVDGKLFTARATVNALAFALKVVEKRSIQSACNRAIQRTDLAKKASFRCSWKCSSSDQISN
;
A
#
# COMPACT_ATOMS: atom_id res chain seq x y z
N MET A 1 40.21 -5.55 -27.45
CA MET A 1 38.83 -5.45 -27.99
C MET A 1 37.84 -6.21 -27.11
N ASP A 2 38.28 -7.27 -26.44
CA ASP A 2 37.42 -8.16 -25.62
C ASP A 2 36.83 -7.51 -24.35
N SER A 3 37.52 -6.57 -23.72
CA SER A 3 37.02 -5.87 -22.52
C SER A 3 35.86 -4.91 -22.82
N PHE A 4 35.83 -4.33 -24.02
CA PHE A 4 34.76 -3.41 -24.39
C PHE A 4 33.47 -4.17 -24.67
N LEU A 5 33.54 -5.29 -25.39
CA LEU A 5 32.39 -6.16 -25.60
C LEU A 5 31.89 -6.79 -24.29
N SER A 6 32.77 -7.16 -23.36
CA SER A 6 32.34 -7.72 -22.07
C SER A 6 31.59 -6.68 -21.23
N HIS A 7 32.08 -5.43 -21.15
CA HIS A 7 31.37 -4.35 -20.45
C HIS A 7 30.06 -3.98 -21.13
N LEU A 8 30.01 -3.97 -22.46
CA LEU A 8 28.79 -3.73 -23.22
C LEU A 8 27.75 -4.83 -22.96
N LEU A 9 28.18 -6.09 -22.94
CA LEU A 9 27.32 -7.24 -22.66
C LEU A 9 26.83 -7.23 -21.22
N GLN A 10 27.69 -6.90 -20.25
CA GLN A 10 27.33 -6.74 -18.83
C GLN A 10 26.27 -5.64 -18.64
N TYR A 11 26.43 -4.53 -19.35
CA TYR A 11 25.49 -3.41 -19.34
C TYR A 11 24.15 -3.79 -19.99
N MET A 12 24.18 -4.51 -21.11
CA MET A 12 22.98 -5.02 -21.78
C MET A 12 22.23 -6.05 -20.93
N ILE A 13 22.95 -6.96 -20.26
CA ILE A 13 22.37 -7.92 -19.30
C ILE A 13 21.77 -7.17 -18.10
N SER A 14 22.46 -6.17 -17.56
CA SER A 14 21.94 -5.34 -16.47
C SER A 14 20.67 -4.59 -16.88
N LEU A 15 20.64 -4.04 -18.09
CA LEU A 15 19.45 -3.42 -18.67
C LEU A 15 18.31 -4.41 -18.88
N LEU A 16 18.62 -5.64 -19.33
CA LEU A 16 17.64 -6.68 -19.54
C LEU A 16 17.04 -7.17 -18.21
N ILE A 17 17.88 -7.36 -17.18
CA ILE A 17 17.46 -7.71 -15.82
C ILE A 17 16.56 -6.62 -15.24
N VAL A 18 16.96 -5.35 -15.39
CA VAL A 18 16.11 -4.20 -15.05
C VAL A 18 14.77 -4.33 -15.80
N HIS A 19 14.77 -4.50 -17.12
CA HIS A 19 13.51 -4.58 -17.89
C HIS A 19 12.64 -5.78 -17.51
N VAL A 20 13.21 -6.95 -17.24
CA VAL A 20 12.47 -8.17 -16.86
C VAL A 20 11.93 -8.07 -15.43
N LEU A 21 12.72 -7.52 -14.49
CA LEU A 21 12.25 -7.24 -13.12
C LEU A 21 11.15 -6.15 -13.12
N PHE A 22 11.24 -5.15 -14.00
CA PHE A 22 10.24 -4.07 -14.11
C PHE A 22 9.01 -4.44 -14.94
N ALA A 23 9.12 -5.32 -15.94
CA ALA A 23 7.98 -5.78 -16.75
C ALA A 23 7.03 -6.70 -15.95
N ASN A 24 7.56 -7.41 -14.94
CA ASN A 24 6.77 -8.25 -14.03
C ASN A 24 6.33 -7.53 -12.74
N GLY A 25 6.77 -6.29 -12.53
CA GLY A 25 6.34 -5.45 -11.41
C GLY A 25 5.14 -4.62 -11.81
N GLN A 26 3.93 -5.02 -11.39
CA GLN A 26 2.78 -4.12 -11.34
C GLN A 26 3.20 -2.90 -10.49
N ASN A 27 3.55 -1.79 -11.16
CA ASN A 27 4.01 -0.55 -10.54
C ASN A 27 2.81 0.20 -9.93
N SER A 28 2.11 -0.47 -9.01
CA SER A 28 0.93 0.07 -8.34
C SER A 28 1.38 1.10 -7.32
N THR A 29 1.38 2.37 -7.74
CA THR A 29 1.39 3.51 -6.84
C THR A 29 0.13 3.49 -5.99
N ILE A 30 0.22 3.82 -4.71
CA ILE A 30 -0.95 3.95 -3.85
C ILE A 30 -1.74 5.19 -4.30
N GLN A 31 -2.86 5.00 -5.01
CA GLN A 31 -3.74 6.10 -5.46
C GLN A 31 -5.08 6.10 -4.74
N SER A 32 -5.48 4.94 -4.21
CA SER A 32 -6.71 4.76 -3.46
C SER A 32 -6.48 3.98 -2.16
N ALA A 33 -7.18 4.36 -1.09
CA ALA A 33 -7.09 3.72 0.21
C ALA A 33 -8.46 3.57 0.88
N LEU A 34 -8.74 2.35 1.35
CA LEU A 34 -9.91 2.02 2.15
C LEU A 34 -9.53 2.07 3.62
N ILE A 35 -10.13 2.97 4.41
CA ILE A 35 -9.98 2.99 5.87
C ILE A 35 -11.19 2.32 6.48
N VAL A 36 -10.96 1.26 7.24
CA VAL A 36 -12.02 0.52 7.92
C VAL A 36 -12.47 1.28 9.16
N VAL A 37 -13.78 1.48 9.32
CA VAL A 37 -14.39 2.21 10.45
C VAL A 37 -15.33 1.28 11.23
N PRO A 38 -14.78 0.50 12.17
CA PRO A 38 -15.58 -0.29 13.11
C PRO A 38 -16.15 0.58 14.24
N PRO A 39 -17.15 0.12 15.00
CA PRO A 39 -17.52 0.74 16.26
C PRO A 39 -16.33 0.87 17.22
N LEU A 40 -16.31 1.94 18.01
CA LEU A 40 -15.26 2.21 19.01
C LEU A 40 -13.84 2.30 18.42
N PHE A 41 -13.73 2.66 17.14
CA PHE A 41 -12.44 2.92 16.51
C PHE A 41 -11.66 4.03 17.21
N ASP A 42 -10.34 4.04 17.03
CA ASP A 42 -9.46 5.11 17.46
C ASP A 42 -9.56 6.32 16.51
N GLU A 43 -10.06 7.44 17.03
CA GLU A 43 -10.42 8.59 16.20
C GLU A 43 -9.22 9.32 15.64
N ILE A 44 -8.14 9.42 16.42
CA ILE A 44 -6.89 10.05 15.99
C ILE A 44 -6.32 9.27 14.81
N GLN A 45 -6.31 7.94 14.89
CA GLN A 45 -5.82 7.09 13.82
C GLN A 45 -6.63 7.25 12.52
N VAL A 46 -7.96 7.13 12.59
CA VAL A 46 -8.81 7.22 11.40
C VAL A 46 -8.77 8.62 10.78
N LEU A 47 -8.94 9.68 11.59
CA LEU A 47 -8.97 11.06 11.09
C LEU A 47 -7.62 11.50 10.54
N THR A 48 -6.51 11.16 11.22
CA THR A 48 -5.16 11.55 10.75
C THR A 48 -4.81 10.86 9.44
N MET A 49 -5.10 9.56 9.32
CA MET A 49 -4.89 8.83 8.06
C MET A 49 -5.76 9.43 6.96
N ALA A 50 -7.05 9.68 7.21
CA ALA A 50 -7.93 10.24 6.20
C ALA A 50 -7.47 11.63 5.73
N ASP A 51 -7.17 12.54 6.65
CA ASP A 51 -6.77 13.93 6.33
C ASP A 51 -5.44 13.96 5.56
N VAL A 52 -4.39 13.31 6.08
CA VAL A 52 -3.06 13.35 5.46
C VAL A 52 -3.05 12.68 4.08
N LEU A 53 -3.72 11.53 3.94
CA LEU A 53 -3.77 10.85 2.64
C LEU A 53 -4.60 11.66 1.62
N ARG A 54 -5.72 12.27 2.02
CA ARG A 54 -6.51 13.16 1.15
C ARG A 54 -5.72 14.40 0.72
N ARG A 55 -4.97 15.03 1.64
CA ARG A 55 -4.07 16.16 1.32
C ARG A 55 -2.97 15.78 0.34
N ALA A 56 -2.55 14.52 0.36
CA ALA A 56 -1.62 14.01 -0.63
C ALA A 56 -2.27 13.75 -1.99
N GLU A 57 -3.60 13.87 -2.14
CA GLU A 57 -4.38 13.47 -3.33
C GLU A 57 -4.51 11.94 -3.50
N ILE A 58 -4.55 11.19 -2.40
CA ILE A 58 -5.00 9.78 -2.41
C ILE A 58 -6.52 9.77 -2.25
N GLN A 59 -7.22 9.01 -3.09
CA GLN A 59 -8.64 8.78 -2.93
C GLN A 59 -8.90 7.93 -1.68
N VAL A 60 -9.51 8.50 -0.65
CA VAL A 60 -9.77 7.81 0.61
C VAL A 60 -11.27 7.57 0.78
N THR A 61 -11.63 6.31 1.05
CA THR A 61 -12.98 5.90 1.44
C THR A 61 -12.98 5.39 2.87
N LEU A 62 -13.83 5.99 3.69
CA LEU A 62 -14.16 5.53 5.04
C LEU A 62 -15.28 4.49 4.96
N ALA A 63 -15.00 3.25 5.31
CA ALA A 63 -15.96 2.15 5.20
C ALA A 63 -16.44 1.68 6.57
N ALA A 64 -17.71 1.93 6.87
CA ALA A 64 -18.38 1.42 8.05
C ALA A 64 -18.43 -0.12 8.03
N MET A 65 -18.12 -0.72 9.17
CA MET A 65 -18.30 -2.16 9.37
C MET A 65 -19.68 -2.53 9.93
N THR A 66 -20.49 -1.54 10.30
CA THR A 66 -21.83 -1.78 10.82
C THR A 66 -22.82 -2.00 9.68
N LYS A 67 -23.77 -2.91 9.89
CA LYS A 67 -24.92 -3.02 9.01
C LYS A 67 -25.93 -1.96 9.44
N SER A 68 -26.15 -0.96 8.58
CA SER A 68 -27.35 -0.13 8.59
C SER A 68 -27.51 0.82 9.79
N SER A 69 -27.02 2.05 9.64
CA SER A 69 -27.80 3.23 10.03
C SER A 69 -28.13 4.03 8.77
N SER A 70 -29.25 4.74 8.75
CA SER A 70 -29.62 5.65 7.65
C SER A 70 -28.61 6.78 7.44
N THR A 71 -27.65 6.95 8.35
CA THR A 71 -26.70 8.05 8.39
C THR A 71 -25.23 7.63 8.27
N TRP A 72 -24.92 6.33 8.27
CA TRP A 72 -23.54 5.79 8.37
C TRP A 72 -22.68 6.43 9.47
N GLU A 73 -23.34 6.94 10.51
CA GLU A 73 -22.68 7.54 11.66
C GLU A 73 -22.14 6.44 12.59
N ILE A 74 -20.83 6.48 12.86
CA ILE A 74 -20.12 5.54 13.72
C ILE A 74 -19.44 6.31 14.84
N SER A 75 -19.71 5.93 16.10
CA SER A 75 -19.05 6.52 17.27
C SER A 75 -17.70 5.84 17.54
N GLY A 76 -16.67 6.67 17.71
CA GLY A 76 -15.35 6.26 18.18
C GLY A 76 -15.29 6.02 19.70
N GLN A 77 -14.17 5.48 20.17
CA GLN A 77 -13.99 5.08 21.58
C GLN A 77 -14.07 6.25 22.59
N HIS A 78 -13.82 7.49 22.17
CA HIS A 78 -13.93 8.72 22.96
C HIS A 78 -15.18 9.53 22.62
N ARG A 79 -16.20 8.90 22.02
CA ARG A 79 -17.52 9.49 21.71
C ARG A 79 -17.46 10.60 20.64
N LEU A 80 -16.43 10.61 19.81
CA LEU A 80 -16.43 11.40 18.58
C LEU A 80 -17.02 10.55 17.46
N SER A 81 -18.17 10.97 16.93
CA SER A 81 -18.80 10.31 15.79
C SER A 81 -18.24 10.83 14.47
N ILE A 82 -18.11 9.93 13.49
CA ILE A 82 -17.86 10.29 12.10
C ILE A 82 -18.93 9.67 11.20
N VAL A 83 -19.21 10.33 10.09
CA VAL A 83 -20.04 9.77 9.02
C VAL A 83 -19.11 9.07 8.04
N ALA A 84 -19.29 7.75 7.87
CA ALA A 84 -18.55 6.99 6.87
C ALA A 84 -19.06 7.28 5.45
N ASP A 85 -18.24 7.00 4.44
CA ASP A 85 -18.58 7.21 3.03
C ASP A 85 -19.44 6.06 2.47
N GLY A 86 -19.51 4.94 3.18
CA GLY A 86 -20.26 3.75 2.79
C GLY A 86 -20.00 2.56 3.70
N GLN A 87 -20.54 1.40 3.33
CA GLN A 87 -20.24 0.13 3.97
C GLN A 87 -18.93 -0.48 3.45
N LEU A 88 -18.44 -1.53 4.10
CA LEU A 88 -17.36 -2.37 3.56
C LEU A 88 -17.72 -2.86 2.14
N PRO A 89 -16.81 -2.70 1.16
CA PRO A 89 -17.02 -3.23 -0.18
C PRO A 89 -16.99 -4.75 -0.16
N THR A 90 -17.73 -5.33 -1.09
CA THR A 90 -17.73 -6.78 -1.33
C THR A 90 -16.47 -7.19 -2.10
N THR A 91 -16.10 -8.48 -2.05
CA THR A 91 -14.93 -9.01 -2.77
C THR A 91 -15.09 -9.01 -4.30
N THR A 92 -16.30 -8.74 -4.80
CA THR A 92 -16.59 -8.59 -6.23
C THR A 92 -16.37 -7.18 -6.76
N GLU A 93 -16.26 -6.19 -5.87
CA GLU A 93 -16.00 -4.81 -6.26
C GLU A 93 -14.50 -4.56 -6.50
N PRO A 94 -14.14 -3.55 -7.33
CA PRO A 94 -12.75 -3.17 -7.54
C PRO A 94 -12.05 -2.84 -6.21
N MET A 95 -10.92 -3.50 -5.94
CA MET A 95 -10.12 -3.25 -4.74
C MET A 95 -9.29 -1.97 -4.88
N MET A 96 -9.32 -1.16 -3.82
CA MET A 96 -8.40 -0.03 -3.67
C MET A 96 -6.96 -0.52 -3.53
N ASP A 97 -6.01 0.40 -3.64
CA ASP A 97 -4.59 0.04 -3.59
C ASP A 97 -4.13 -0.35 -2.19
N MET A 98 -4.78 0.21 -1.16
CA MET A 98 -4.46 -0.04 0.24
C MET A 98 -5.72 -0.25 1.07
N ILE A 99 -5.67 -1.17 2.04
CA ILE A 99 -6.62 -1.25 3.15
C ILE A 99 -5.91 -0.86 4.46
N ILE A 100 -6.56 -0.03 5.28
CA ILE A 100 -6.02 0.51 6.53
C ILE A 100 -6.93 0.07 7.68
N ILE A 101 -6.33 -0.58 8.68
CA ILE A 101 -6.99 -1.17 9.84
C ILE A 101 -6.58 -0.38 11.10
N PRO A 102 -7.47 0.43 11.68
CA PRO A 102 -7.17 1.16 12.90
C PRO A 102 -7.21 0.24 14.13
N SER A 103 -6.76 0.77 15.27
CA SER A 103 -7.10 0.22 16.58
C SER A 103 -8.45 0.74 17.08
N GLY A 104 -8.79 0.33 18.29
CA GLY A 104 -9.93 0.85 19.05
C GLY A 104 -10.20 -0.04 20.25
N PHE A 105 -10.97 0.48 21.21
CA PHE A 105 -11.35 -0.26 22.40
C PHE A 105 -12.37 -1.35 22.04
N GLN A 106 -12.08 -2.61 22.36
CA GLN A 106 -12.93 -3.77 22.01
C GLN A 106 -13.20 -3.97 20.50
N THR A 107 -12.62 -3.13 19.66
CA THR A 107 -12.73 -3.21 18.20
C THR A 107 -12.13 -4.49 17.64
N TYR A 108 -11.10 -5.04 18.28
CA TYR A 108 -10.44 -6.27 17.86
C TYR A 108 -11.43 -7.44 17.74
N ASP A 109 -12.19 -7.72 18.80
CA ASP A 109 -13.17 -8.83 18.82
C ASP A 109 -14.26 -8.62 17.78
N TYR A 110 -14.70 -7.37 17.59
CA TYR A 110 -15.66 -7.03 16.55
C TYR A 110 -15.13 -7.35 15.14
N MET A 111 -13.89 -6.95 14.85
CA MET A 111 -13.27 -7.14 13.54
C MET A 111 -13.03 -8.63 13.23
N ILE A 112 -12.49 -9.41 14.17
CA ILE A 112 -12.17 -10.82 13.92
C ILE A 112 -13.41 -11.69 13.72
N ASN A 113 -14.55 -11.30 14.32
CA ASN A 113 -15.83 -12.00 14.17
C ASN A 113 -16.62 -11.52 12.94
N HIS A 114 -16.17 -10.48 12.25
CA HIS A 114 -16.84 -9.94 11.06
C HIS A 114 -16.39 -10.68 9.78
N SER A 115 -17.12 -11.73 9.41
CA SER A 115 -16.74 -12.65 8.31
C SER A 115 -16.45 -11.96 6.96
N ALA A 116 -17.28 -11.00 6.56
CA ALA A 116 -17.08 -10.25 5.31
C ALA A 116 -15.79 -9.42 5.33
N PHE A 117 -15.39 -8.92 6.50
CA PHE A 117 -14.13 -8.18 6.63
C PHE A 117 -12.93 -9.13 6.54
N GLY A 118 -12.99 -10.28 7.21
CA GLY A 118 -11.95 -11.30 7.10
C GLY A 118 -11.73 -11.79 5.66
N GLN A 119 -12.82 -11.98 4.89
CA GLN A 119 -12.75 -12.35 3.48
C GLN A 119 -12.13 -11.23 2.63
N LEU A 120 -12.57 -9.99 2.83
CA LEU A 120 -12.01 -8.82 2.15
C LEU A 120 -10.52 -8.67 2.44
N LEU A 121 -10.11 -8.76 3.70
CA LEU A 121 -8.70 -8.61 4.07
C LEU A 121 -7.81 -9.70 3.44
N LYS A 122 -8.30 -10.94 3.38
CA LYS A 122 -7.63 -12.03 2.67
C LYS A 122 -7.52 -11.76 1.16
N SER A 123 -8.55 -11.17 0.54
CA SER A 123 -8.49 -10.81 -0.88
C SER A 123 -7.46 -9.72 -1.17
N TYR A 124 -7.29 -8.74 -0.28
CA TYR A 124 -6.22 -7.73 -0.38
C TYR A 124 -4.83 -8.39 -0.38
N ALA A 125 -4.59 -9.31 0.56
CA ALA A 125 -3.31 -10.01 0.65
C ALA A 125 -3.06 -10.92 -0.57
N ALA A 126 -4.07 -11.70 -0.99
CA ALA A 126 -3.99 -12.57 -2.16
C ALA A 126 -3.73 -11.78 -3.46
N SER A 127 -4.32 -10.60 -3.58
CA SER A 127 -4.17 -9.72 -4.75
C SER A 127 -2.93 -8.83 -4.68
N GLN A 128 -2.06 -9.04 -3.69
CA GLN A 128 -0.85 -8.26 -3.48
C GLN A 128 -1.15 -6.75 -3.40
N LYS A 129 -2.26 -6.35 -2.79
CA LYS A 129 -2.53 -4.95 -2.45
C LYS A 129 -1.78 -4.55 -1.17
N TYR A 130 -1.69 -3.26 -0.88
CA TYR A 130 -1.09 -2.82 0.37
C TYR A 130 -2.04 -3.07 1.55
N VAL A 131 -1.47 -3.48 2.68
CA VAL A 131 -2.20 -3.63 3.94
C VAL A 131 -1.49 -2.79 4.99
N ALA A 132 -2.25 -1.95 5.69
CA ALA A 132 -1.76 -1.13 6.77
C ALA A 132 -2.56 -1.44 8.04
N ALA A 133 -1.88 -1.63 9.17
CA ALA A 133 -2.54 -1.87 10.46
C ALA A 133 -1.85 -1.09 11.58
N MET A 134 -2.62 -0.56 12.53
CA MET A 134 -2.09 0.24 13.62
C MET A 134 -2.53 -0.29 14.99
N GLY A 135 -1.65 -0.17 15.98
CA GLY A 135 -1.96 -0.47 17.38
C GLY A 135 -2.45 -1.90 17.58
N THR A 136 -3.64 -2.04 18.16
CA THR A 136 -4.31 -3.34 18.36
C THR A 136 -4.87 -3.94 17.08
N GLY A 137 -5.08 -3.15 16.02
CA GLY A 137 -5.53 -3.61 14.70
C GLY A 137 -4.53 -4.58 14.05
N VAL A 138 -3.24 -4.53 14.42
CA VAL A 138 -2.22 -5.48 13.98
C VAL A 138 -2.53 -6.91 14.44
N GLY A 139 -3.19 -7.07 15.59
CA GLY A 139 -3.65 -8.36 16.07
C GLY A 139 -4.55 -9.08 15.05
N VAL A 140 -5.35 -8.33 14.30
CA VAL A 140 -6.31 -8.88 13.34
C VAL A 140 -5.61 -9.57 12.16
N LEU A 141 -4.40 -9.11 11.79
CA LEU A 141 -3.59 -9.73 10.76
C LEU A 141 -3.26 -11.19 11.10
N SER A 142 -2.95 -11.44 12.38
CA SER A 142 -2.62 -12.78 12.90
C SER A 142 -3.77 -13.76 12.74
N VAL A 143 -4.98 -13.34 13.15
CA VAL A 143 -6.17 -14.20 13.09
C VAL A 143 -6.51 -14.61 11.66
N PHE A 144 -6.32 -13.70 10.70
CA PHE A 144 -6.63 -13.98 9.29
C PHE A 144 -5.43 -14.49 8.48
N GLY A 145 -4.25 -14.66 9.08
CA GLY A 145 -3.05 -15.20 8.44
C GLY A 145 -2.44 -14.27 7.39
N ILE A 146 -2.52 -12.96 7.60
CA ILE A 146 -2.16 -11.94 6.60
C ILE A 146 -0.64 -11.68 6.64
N TYR A 147 0.08 -12.02 5.57
CA TYR A 147 1.56 -11.87 5.51
C TYR A 147 2.31 -12.61 6.63
N ALA A 148 1.95 -13.86 6.93
CA ALA A 148 2.70 -14.68 7.89
C ALA A 148 4.20 -14.73 7.52
N GLY A 149 5.09 -14.60 8.51
CA GLY A 149 6.54 -14.51 8.30
C GLY A 149 7.11 -13.09 8.31
N SER A 150 6.26 -12.08 8.10
CA SER A 150 6.71 -10.69 7.97
C SER A 150 7.19 -10.06 9.28
N GLN A 151 7.98 -8.99 9.12
CA GLN A 151 8.35 -8.08 10.19
C GLN A 151 7.20 -7.12 10.50
N VAL A 152 6.85 -6.98 11.77
CA VAL A 152 5.74 -6.12 12.21
C VAL A 152 6.09 -5.40 13.51
N THR A 153 5.39 -4.30 13.79
CA THR A 153 5.27 -3.73 15.13
C THR A 153 3.79 -3.69 15.53
N ALA A 154 3.50 -3.77 16.82
CA ALA A 154 2.14 -3.75 17.33
C ALA A 154 2.10 -3.13 18.73
N HIS A 155 0.90 -2.75 19.18
CA HIS A 155 0.71 -2.27 20.54
C HIS A 155 1.11 -3.36 21.55
N PRO A 156 1.83 -3.03 22.64
CA PRO A 156 2.26 -4.02 23.64
C PRO A 156 1.17 -4.98 24.11
N SER A 157 -0.08 -4.51 24.23
CA SER A 157 -1.21 -5.32 24.72
C SER A 157 -1.63 -6.46 23.80
N VAL A 158 -1.24 -6.46 22.52
CA VAL A 158 -1.59 -7.53 21.56
C VAL A 158 -0.37 -8.29 21.05
N GLU A 159 0.86 -7.91 21.45
CA GLU A 159 2.07 -8.58 20.96
C GLU A 159 2.08 -10.07 21.31
N SER A 160 1.61 -10.44 22.51
CA SER A 160 1.51 -11.85 22.93
C SER A 160 0.44 -12.66 22.22
N THR A 161 -0.49 -11.99 21.53
CA THR A 161 -1.56 -12.65 20.75
C THR A 161 -1.20 -12.78 19.27
N LEU A 162 -0.08 -12.20 18.84
CA LEU A 162 0.39 -12.35 17.46
C LEU A 162 0.92 -13.76 17.22
N SER A 163 0.75 -14.23 15.99
CA SER A 163 1.26 -15.52 15.53
C SER A 163 2.77 -15.58 15.72
N PRO A 164 3.32 -16.72 16.18
CA PRO A 164 4.76 -16.90 16.34
C PRO A 164 5.54 -16.78 15.02
N ASN A 165 4.84 -16.83 13.88
CA ASN A 165 5.44 -16.65 12.56
C ASN A 165 5.81 -15.18 12.26
N TYR A 166 5.29 -14.20 13.00
CA TYR A 166 5.71 -12.81 12.81
C TYR A 166 7.01 -12.51 13.57
N ARG A 167 7.87 -11.68 12.95
CA ARG A 167 9.01 -11.08 13.65
C ARG A 167 8.60 -9.73 14.21
N ILE A 168 8.29 -9.69 15.51
CA ILE A 168 7.88 -8.46 16.21
C ILE A 168 9.10 -7.58 16.48
N LEU A 169 9.09 -6.35 15.98
CA LEU A 169 10.11 -5.34 16.23
C LEU A 169 9.59 -4.26 17.16
N LYS A 170 10.45 -3.75 18.05
CA LYS A 170 10.15 -2.65 18.97
C LYS A 170 10.41 -1.29 18.33
N GLN A 171 9.85 -1.08 17.14
CA GLN A 171 9.95 0.18 16.39
C GLN A 171 8.57 0.83 16.31
N ASP A 172 8.53 2.14 16.14
CA ASP A 172 7.28 2.89 16.02
C ASP A 172 6.48 2.50 14.77
N ILE A 173 7.18 2.31 13.66
CA ILE A 173 6.62 1.95 12.36
C ILE A 173 7.52 0.90 11.72
N VAL A 174 6.93 -0.16 11.17
CA VAL A 174 7.63 -1.19 10.41
C VAL A 174 6.94 -1.34 9.05
N VAL A 175 7.74 -1.30 7.99
CA VAL A 175 7.29 -1.54 6.62
C VAL A 175 8.03 -2.76 6.08
N ASP A 176 7.29 -3.81 5.76
CA ASP A 176 7.81 -5.04 5.16
C ASP A 176 7.09 -5.31 3.84
N GLY A 177 7.75 -4.99 2.73
CA GLY A 177 7.17 -5.08 1.39
C GLY A 177 5.90 -4.23 1.22
N LYS A 178 4.75 -4.89 1.21
CA LYS A 178 3.41 -4.28 1.07
C LYS A 178 2.62 -4.21 2.39
N LEU A 179 3.21 -4.69 3.49
CA LEU A 179 2.64 -4.61 4.82
C LEU A 179 3.24 -3.41 5.57
N PHE A 180 2.36 -2.55 6.09
CA PHE A 180 2.69 -1.38 6.89
C PHE A 180 2.11 -1.57 8.27
N THR A 181 2.91 -1.43 9.33
CA THR A 181 2.43 -1.54 10.71
C THR A 181 2.93 -0.39 11.57
N ALA A 182 2.10 0.09 12.49
CA ALA A 182 2.47 1.09 13.49
C ALA A 182 2.10 0.65 14.90
N ARG A 183 2.93 1.05 15.87
CA ARG A 183 2.89 0.54 17.23
C ARG A 183 1.70 1.06 18.04
N ALA A 184 1.36 2.34 17.91
CA ALA A 184 0.34 2.99 18.73
C ALA A 184 -0.27 4.22 18.04
N THR A 185 -1.33 4.77 18.64
CA THR A 185 -2.05 5.97 18.17
C THR A 185 -1.14 7.18 18.00
N VAL A 186 -0.14 7.36 18.86
CA VAL A 186 0.83 8.46 18.76
C VAL A 186 1.61 8.44 17.43
N ASN A 187 1.71 7.28 16.78
CA ASN A 187 2.43 7.13 15.52
C ASN A 187 1.58 7.47 14.29
N ALA A 188 0.28 7.78 14.43
CA ALA A 188 -0.65 7.93 13.30
C ALA A 188 -0.17 8.93 12.24
N LEU A 189 0.33 10.10 12.65
CA LEU A 189 0.82 11.12 11.71
C LEU A 189 2.06 10.65 10.96
N ALA A 190 3.07 10.16 11.69
CA ALA A 190 4.29 9.64 11.08
C ALA A 190 4.00 8.45 10.15
N PHE A 191 3.01 7.62 10.50
CA PHE A 191 2.57 6.48 9.71
C PHE A 191 1.88 6.91 8.42
N ALA A 192 0.97 7.89 8.48
CA ALA A 192 0.32 8.47 7.31
C ALA A 192 1.37 9.07 6.35
N LEU A 193 2.34 9.82 6.88
CA LEU A 193 3.45 10.36 6.10
C LEU A 193 4.31 9.26 5.46
N LYS A 194 4.48 8.12 6.12
CA LYS A 194 5.21 6.97 5.55
C LYS A 194 4.51 6.38 4.32
N VAL A 195 3.18 6.36 4.31
CA VAL A 195 2.38 5.95 3.14
C VAL A 195 2.55 6.97 1.99
N VAL A 196 2.50 8.26 2.30
CA VAL A 196 2.71 9.34 1.32
C VAL A 196 4.13 9.31 0.74
N GLU A 197 5.13 9.07 1.57
CA GLU A 197 6.53 8.88 1.15
C GLU A 197 6.64 7.72 0.15
N LYS A 198 6.07 6.55 0.50
CA LYS A 198 6.06 5.37 -0.37
C LYS A 198 5.45 5.69 -1.74
N ARG A 199 4.29 6.34 -1.75
CA ARG A 199 3.63 6.77 -2.99
C ARG A 199 4.52 7.70 -3.80
N SER A 200 5.10 8.71 -3.16
CA SER A 200 5.92 9.74 -3.83
C SER A 200 7.15 9.14 -4.51
N ILE A 201 7.83 8.21 -3.82
CA ILE A 201 8.97 7.46 -4.37
C ILE A 201 8.54 6.64 -5.59
N GLN A 202 7.40 5.95 -5.51
CA GLN A 202 6.87 5.16 -6.63
C GLN A 202 6.50 6.04 -7.82
N SER A 203 5.82 7.17 -7.58
CA SER A 203 5.48 8.11 -8.63
C SER A 203 6.73 8.69 -9.31
N ALA A 204 7.79 8.99 -8.56
CA ALA A 204 9.06 9.45 -9.11
C ALA A 204 9.74 8.34 -9.95
N CYS A 205 9.77 7.10 -9.46
CA CYS A 205 10.31 5.95 -10.18
C CYS A 205 9.56 5.72 -11.50
N ASN A 206 8.22 5.73 -11.48
CA ASN A 206 7.39 5.56 -12.66
C ASN A 206 7.65 6.64 -13.72
N ARG A 207 7.80 7.90 -13.32
CA ARG A 207 8.15 9.00 -14.23
C ARG A 207 9.53 8.80 -14.85
N ALA A 208 10.51 8.33 -14.08
CA ALA A 208 11.86 8.05 -14.58
C ALA A 208 11.84 6.92 -15.61
N ILE A 209 11.13 5.82 -15.33
CA ILE A 209 10.98 4.67 -16.24
C ILE A 209 10.32 5.10 -17.55
N GLN A 210 9.21 5.85 -17.49
CA GLN A 210 8.51 6.33 -18.68
C GLN A 210 9.41 7.21 -19.55
N ARG A 211 10.23 8.08 -18.95
CA ARG A 211 11.20 8.90 -19.67
C ARG A 211 12.26 8.04 -20.35
N THR A 212 12.79 7.02 -19.68
CA THR A 212 13.76 6.10 -20.28
C THR A 212 13.15 5.27 -21.42
N ASP A 213 11.90 4.82 -21.30
CA ASP A 213 11.21 4.07 -22.36
C ASP A 213 10.94 4.93 -23.60
N LEU A 214 10.51 6.18 -23.38
CA LEU A 214 10.33 7.15 -24.45
C LEU A 214 11.67 7.48 -25.14
N ALA A 215 12.74 7.66 -24.37
CA ALA A 215 14.08 7.90 -24.90
C ALA A 215 14.59 6.71 -25.74
N LYS A 216 14.36 5.46 -25.29
CA LYS A 216 14.68 4.27 -26.08
C LYS A 216 13.88 4.21 -27.38
N LYS A 217 12.57 4.41 -27.33
CA LYS A 217 11.72 4.44 -28.55
C LYS A 217 12.13 5.56 -29.52
N ALA A 218 12.53 6.72 -29.02
CA ALA A 218 13.05 7.81 -29.82
C ALA A 218 14.41 7.48 -30.47
N SER A 219 15.32 6.85 -29.74
CA SER A 219 16.62 6.39 -30.26
C SER A 219 16.46 5.34 -31.37
N PHE A 220 15.54 4.37 -31.21
CA PHE A 220 15.23 3.39 -32.25
C PHE A 220 14.60 4.02 -33.51
N ARG A 221 13.81 5.10 -33.36
CA ARG A 221 13.28 5.86 -34.51
C ARG A 221 14.33 6.72 -35.20
N CYS A 222 15.33 7.23 -34.48
CA CYS A 222 16.39 8.07 -35.06
C CYS A 222 17.39 7.23 -35.90
N SER A 223 17.68 6.00 -35.49
CA SER A 223 18.54 5.07 -36.27
C SER A 223 17.98 4.67 -37.65
N TRP A 224 16.70 4.93 -37.94
CA TRP A 224 16.08 4.65 -39.25
C TRP A 224 15.98 5.87 -40.18
N LYS A 225 16.43 7.05 -39.75
CA LYS A 225 16.37 8.28 -40.57
C LYS A 225 17.72 8.85 -41.00
N CYS A 226 18.83 8.19 -40.69
CA CYS A 226 20.16 8.56 -41.16
C CYS A 226 20.71 7.51 -42.14
N SER A 227 20.05 7.32 -43.27
CA SER A 227 20.63 6.66 -44.45
C SER A 227 19.87 6.99 -45.73
N SER A 228 19.88 8.25 -46.16
CA SER A 228 19.64 8.63 -47.57
C SER A 228 19.84 10.14 -47.78
N SER A 229 21.08 10.57 -47.89
CA SER A 229 21.47 11.73 -48.70
C SER A 229 22.93 11.54 -49.08
N ASP A 230 23.32 12.03 -50.26
CA ASP A 230 24.58 11.81 -50.98
C ASP A 230 24.47 10.55 -51.87
N GLN A 231 24.07 10.66 -53.14
CA GLN A 231 24.80 11.39 -54.18
C GLN A 231 23.84 12.02 -55.22
N ILE A 232 23.99 13.32 -55.48
CA ILE A 232 23.48 14.02 -56.66
C ILE A 232 24.69 14.47 -57.50
N SER A 233 24.73 13.98 -58.74
CA SER A 233 25.39 14.48 -59.97
C SER A 233 26.78 15.15 -59.92
N ASN A 234 27.76 14.55 -60.60
CA ASN A 234 28.08 14.81 -62.02
C ASN A 234 29.01 13.73 -62.57
#